data_AF-A0A8S2LXN4-F1
#
_entry.id   AF-A0A8S2LXN4-F1
#
_cell.length_a   1.000
_cell.length_b   1.000
_cell.length_c   1.000
_cell.angle_alpha   90.00
_cell.angle_beta   90.00
_cell.angle_gamma   90.00
#
_symmetry.space_group_name_H-M   'P 1'
#
loop_
_entity.id
_entity.type
_entity.pdbx_description
1 polymer ?
#
loop_
_entity_poly.entity_id
_entity_poly.type
_entity_poly.pdbx_seq_one_letter_code
_entity_poly.pdbx_strand_id
1 'polypeptide(L)'
;MKSNLSVKTGEKHNQTVGMLNDENHPTRTMHDENRPPLRKCCSTFLEPLCNNLLLALTIAGVFLGFFLGFLLRSSKPSVETIMILSFPGDILMRMLKMLILPLITSSLITGLAVLDPKSSGKLGIYALIYYFCTTILAATLGIILVQLIRPGERGNNAQVRSELLGDEPKADQITTLDAIFDLFRNMFAENILQAAIEQVKTTRGTEIVNLNGTAVPKVKFTTRYVAGTNFLGLITFCCAFGIAIGTMGQRGEPMLHFFVILNEIVMKLIKLVMWFSPIGIMFLVAGKILEIEDLLKLAQSLGMYALTVTTTALDQNMKLKKNRK
;
A
#
# COMPACT_ATOMS: atom_id res chain seq x y z
N MET A 1 41.74 18.86 -42.63
CA MET A 1 41.49 17.50 -42.11
C MET A 1 41.52 17.56 -40.59
N LYS A 2 40.33 17.54 -39.97
CA LYS A 2 39.95 17.18 -38.59
C LYS A 2 40.83 17.63 -37.39
N SER A 3 40.30 18.65 -36.70
CA SER A 3 39.99 18.72 -35.25
C SER A 3 40.55 17.63 -34.32
N ASN A 4 41.11 18.04 -33.17
CA ASN A 4 40.75 17.49 -31.85
C ASN A 4 41.20 18.41 -30.71
N LEU A 5 40.23 19.20 -30.23
CA LEU A 5 40.17 19.79 -28.91
C LEU A 5 39.45 18.76 -28.02
N SER A 6 40.11 18.15 -27.03
CA SER A 6 39.37 17.40 -26.00
C SER A 6 40.21 17.06 -24.76
N VAL A 7 39.61 17.38 -23.60
CA VAL A 7 39.77 16.78 -22.28
C VAL A 7 41.05 17.08 -21.47
N LYS A 8 40.94 18.06 -20.58
CA LYS A 8 41.44 17.97 -19.19
C LYS A 8 40.70 18.99 -18.30
N THR A 9 39.42 18.71 -18.04
CA THR A 9 38.63 19.42 -17.03
C THR A 9 37.85 18.38 -16.23
N GLY A 10 38.47 17.84 -15.19
CA GLY A 10 37.92 16.71 -14.43
C GLY A 10 38.48 16.56 -13.02
N GLU A 11 38.94 17.65 -12.39
CA GLU A 11 39.60 17.59 -11.07
C GLU A 11 39.16 18.71 -10.11
N LYS A 12 37.94 19.25 -10.26
CA LYS A 12 37.40 20.29 -9.36
C LYS A 12 35.97 20.04 -8.87
N HIS A 13 35.57 18.78 -8.67
CA HIS A 13 34.24 18.47 -8.13
C HIS A 13 34.18 17.45 -7.00
N ASN A 14 35.31 17.17 -6.34
CA ASN A 14 35.37 16.20 -5.24
C ASN A 14 35.91 16.77 -3.93
N GLN A 15 35.87 18.11 -3.75
CA GLN A 15 36.45 18.79 -2.58
C GLN A 15 35.44 19.54 -1.71
N THR A 16 34.13 19.44 -1.97
CA THR A 16 33.12 20.22 -1.24
C THR A 16 32.10 19.39 -0.44
N VAL A 17 32.42 18.13 -0.11
CA VAL A 17 31.57 17.27 0.75
C VAL A 17 32.33 16.73 1.98
N GLY A 18 33.57 17.19 2.21
CA GLY A 18 34.45 16.69 3.27
C GLY A 18 34.52 17.55 4.55
N MET A 19 33.66 18.56 4.71
CA MET A 19 33.77 19.53 5.82
C MET A 19 32.43 19.67 6.54
N LEU A 20 32.13 18.73 7.44
CA LEU A 20 31.16 18.88 8.55
C LEU A 20 31.24 17.71 9.58
N ASN A 21 32.39 17.05 9.68
CA ASN A 21 32.68 16.10 10.76
C ASN A 21 33.94 16.55 11.51
N ASP A 22 33.78 17.52 12.40
CA ASP A 22 34.77 17.79 13.46
C ASP A 22 34.08 18.54 14.61
N GLU A 23 33.55 17.79 15.57
CA GLU A 23 33.45 18.25 16.96
C GLU A 23 33.96 17.14 17.89
N ASN A 24 35.26 17.19 18.16
CA ASN A 24 35.91 16.50 19.26
C ASN A 24 35.70 17.31 20.55
N HIS A 25 34.85 16.82 21.46
CA HIS A 25 34.89 17.21 22.87
C HIS A 25 35.05 15.97 23.75
N PRO A 26 36.05 15.92 24.66
CA PRO A 26 36.34 14.75 25.48
C PRO A 26 35.53 14.81 26.78
N THR A 27 34.53 13.94 26.94
CA THR A 27 33.85 13.75 28.22
C THR A 27 34.34 12.47 28.91
N ARG A 28 35.11 12.71 29.97
CA ARG A 28 35.59 11.82 31.03
C ARG A 28 34.70 10.60 31.29
N THR A 29 35.32 9.41 31.28
CA THR A 29 34.80 8.19 31.90
C THR A 29 34.78 8.36 33.42
N MET A 30 33.60 8.52 34.01
CA MET A 30 33.39 8.26 35.43
C MET A 30 32.73 6.90 35.60
N HIS A 31 33.38 6.08 36.43
CA HIS A 31 32.85 4.87 37.03
C HIS A 31 31.47 5.15 37.65
N ASP A 32 30.46 4.38 37.23
CA ASP A 32 29.27 4.14 38.05
C ASP A 32 29.27 2.66 38.43
N GLU A 33 29.88 2.43 39.58
CA GLU A 33 29.85 1.20 40.36
C GLU A 33 28.53 1.17 41.14
N ASN A 34 27.79 0.05 41.01
CA ASN A 34 26.55 -0.33 41.72
C ASN A 34 25.18 -0.04 41.06
N ARG A 35 24.74 -0.96 40.18
CA ARG A 35 23.30 -1.28 40.02
C ARG A 35 23.02 -2.72 40.49
N PRO A 36 22.01 -2.97 41.35
CA PRO A 36 21.73 -4.29 41.89
C PRO A 36 21.23 -5.27 40.81
N PRO A 37 21.50 -6.59 40.94
CA PRO A 37 21.14 -7.58 39.93
C PRO A 37 19.69 -8.02 40.10
N LEU A 38 18.74 -7.21 39.62
CA LEU A 38 17.34 -7.61 39.56
C LEU A 38 17.01 -8.22 38.19
N ARG A 39 16.77 -9.55 38.22
CA ARG A 39 16.09 -10.40 37.22
C ARG A 39 16.91 -10.89 36.02
N LYS A 40 17.84 -11.82 36.27
CA LYS A 40 18.56 -12.59 35.24
C LYS A 40 17.83 -13.84 34.69
N CYS A 41 16.62 -14.17 35.17
CA CYS A 41 15.91 -15.39 34.74
C CYS A 41 14.75 -15.14 33.74
N CYS A 42 14.26 -13.90 33.65
CA CYS A 42 13.25 -13.50 32.65
C CYS A 42 13.88 -12.96 31.36
N SER A 43 15.17 -12.64 31.36
CA SER A 43 15.81 -11.89 30.26
C SER A 43 15.95 -12.70 28.98
N THR A 44 16.15 -14.03 29.04
CA THR A 44 16.41 -14.83 27.82
C THR A 44 15.18 -14.98 26.91
N PHE A 45 13.96 -14.95 27.48
CA PHE A 45 12.71 -15.04 26.71
C PHE A 45 12.07 -13.67 26.47
N LEU A 46 12.27 -12.69 27.37
CA LEU A 46 11.76 -11.33 27.17
C LEU A 46 12.67 -10.43 26.31
N GLU A 47 13.97 -10.68 26.19
CA GLU A 47 14.85 -9.91 25.27
C GLU A 47 14.35 -9.89 23.81
N PRO A 48 14.04 -11.04 23.17
CA PRO A 48 13.55 -11.04 21.79
C PRO A 48 12.15 -10.41 21.67
N LEU A 49 11.34 -10.50 22.73
CA LEU A 49 10.00 -9.91 22.81
C LEU A 49 10.04 -8.39 22.96
N CYS A 50 10.99 -7.85 23.73
CA CYS A 50 11.21 -6.40 23.86
C CYS A 50 11.81 -5.79 22.58
N ASN A 51 12.72 -6.51 21.90
CA ASN A 51 13.30 -6.05 20.63
C ASN A 51 12.28 -6.02 19.48
N ASN A 52 11.25 -6.88 19.54
CA ASN A 52 10.16 -6.94 18.57
C ASN A 52 8.81 -6.66 19.22
N LEU A 53 8.77 -5.74 20.20
CA LEU A 53 7.59 -5.49 21.03
C LEU A 53 6.35 -5.16 20.19
N LEU A 54 6.51 -4.31 19.17
CA LEU A 54 5.40 -3.93 18.32
C LEU A 54 4.81 -5.13 17.55
N LEU A 55 5.68 -5.99 17.00
CA LEU A 55 5.25 -7.21 16.30
C LEU A 55 4.57 -8.19 17.26
N ALA A 56 5.12 -8.36 18.45
CA ALA A 56 4.53 -9.20 19.48
C ALA A 56 3.13 -8.70 19.90
N LEU A 57 2.99 -7.39 20.11
CA LEU A 57 1.73 -6.76 20.46
C LEU A 57 0.68 -6.87 19.34
N THR A 58 1.07 -6.71 18.06
CA THR A 58 0.11 -6.88 16.96
C THR A 58 -0.35 -8.33 16.81
N ILE A 59 0.56 -9.29 16.93
CA ILE A 59 0.22 -10.72 16.91
C ILE A 59 -0.72 -11.05 18.08
N ALA A 60 -0.38 -10.60 19.29
CA ALA A 60 -1.24 -10.77 20.46
C ALA A 60 -2.62 -10.11 20.23
N GLY A 61 -2.66 -8.89 19.68
CA GLY A 61 -3.89 -8.19 19.34
C GLY A 61 -4.80 -8.96 18.39
N VAL A 62 -4.25 -9.64 17.38
CA VAL A 62 -5.02 -10.51 16.47
C VAL A 62 -5.63 -11.69 17.24
N PHE A 63 -4.85 -12.37 18.07
CA PHE A 63 -5.35 -13.51 18.86
C PHE A 63 -6.39 -13.09 19.90
N LEU A 64 -6.14 -12.00 20.63
CA LEU A 64 -7.09 -11.43 21.59
C LEU A 64 -8.36 -10.97 20.89
N GLY A 65 -8.26 -10.33 19.74
CA GLY A 65 -9.41 -9.88 18.94
C GLY A 65 -10.25 -11.06 18.45
N PHE A 66 -9.60 -12.13 17.98
CA PHE A 66 -10.29 -13.36 17.59
C PHE A 66 -11.03 -14.00 18.76
N PHE A 67 -10.35 -14.15 19.90
CA PHE A 67 -10.94 -14.72 21.11
C PHE A 67 -12.12 -13.88 21.63
N LEU A 68 -11.94 -12.56 21.71
CA LEU A 68 -12.96 -11.62 22.14
C LEU A 68 -14.18 -11.65 21.21
N GLY A 69 -13.97 -11.64 19.89
CA GLY A 69 -15.04 -11.75 18.90
C GLY A 69 -15.82 -13.06 19.01
N PHE A 70 -15.15 -14.18 19.24
CA PHE A 70 -15.80 -15.48 19.43
C PHE A 70 -16.62 -15.54 20.73
N LEU A 71 -16.08 -15.01 21.84
CA LEU A 71 -16.81 -14.94 23.11
C LEU A 71 -18.07 -14.08 23.00
N LEU A 72 -17.93 -12.87 22.46
CA LEU A 72 -19.05 -11.93 22.29
C LEU A 72 -20.12 -12.48 21.35
N ARG A 73 -19.73 -13.28 20.34
CA ARG A 73 -20.67 -13.91 19.42
C ARG A 73 -21.67 -14.81 20.13
N SER A 74 -21.24 -15.52 21.18
CA SER A 74 -22.12 -16.42 21.94
C SER A 74 -23.28 -15.66 22.60
N SER A 75 -23.10 -14.38 22.89
CA SER A 75 -24.08 -13.52 23.54
C SER A 75 -25.04 -12.80 22.57
N LYS A 76 -24.86 -12.96 21.24
CA LYS A 76 -25.66 -12.28 20.18
C LYS A 76 -25.89 -10.78 20.44
N PRO A 77 -24.81 -9.96 20.48
CA PRO A 77 -24.91 -8.53 20.77
C PRO A 77 -25.73 -7.78 19.70
N SER A 78 -26.36 -6.68 20.11
CA SER A 78 -27.09 -5.77 19.22
C SER A 78 -26.14 -5.09 18.21
N VAL A 79 -26.67 -4.66 17.07
CA VAL A 79 -25.94 -3.95 16.00
C VAL A 79 -25.23 -2.69 16.54
N GLU A 80 -25.85 -1.96 17.45
CA GLU A 80 -25.24 -0.78 18.10
C GLU A 80 -23.98 -1.14 18.90
N THR A 81 -24.02 -2.26 19.63
CA THR A 81 -22.87 -2.74 20.41
C THR A 81 -21.73 -3.16 19.48
N ILE A 82 -22.05 -3.78 18.34
CA ILE A 82 -21.04 -4.16 17.33
C ILE A 82 -20.36 -2.90 16.77
N MET A 83 -21.13 -1.84 16.47
CA MET A 83 -20.59 -0.56 15.99
C MET A 83 -19.65 0.09 17.01
N ILE A 84 -20.05 0.13 18.29
CA ILE A 84 -19.22 0.73 19.35
C ILE A 84 -17.93 -0.09 19.54
N LEU A 85 -18.02 -1.42 19.44
CA LEU A 85 -16.87 -2.30 19.56
C LEU A 85 -15.89 -2.15 18.37
N SER A 86 -16.38 -2.01 17.14
CA SER A 86 -15.54 -1.88 15.94
C SER A 86 -14.94 -0.48 15.75
N PHE A 87 -15.46 0.53 16.45
CA PHE A 87 -15.07 1.93 16.31
C PHE A 87 -13.55 2.21 16.44
N PRO A 88 -12.80 1.63 17.39
CA PRO A 88 -11.34 1.83 17.45
C PRO A 88 -10.62 1.29 16.20
N GLY A 89 -11.13 0.21 15.61
CA GLY A 89 -10.62 -0.34 14.35
C GLY A 89 -10.90 0.57 13.16
N ASP A 90 -12.09 1.18 13.11
CA ASP A 90 -12.44 2.15 12.07
C ASP A 90 -11.58 3.43 12.16
N ILE A 91 -11.30 3.91 13.38
CA ILE A 91 -10.36 5.02 13.59
C ILE A 91 -8.97 4.64 13.06
N LEU A 92 -8.47 3.44 13.36
CA LEU A 92 -7.17 2.97 12.84
C LEU A 92 -7.14 3.03 11.31
N MET A 93 -8.19 2.53 10.65
CA MET A 93 -8.28 2.54 9.19
C MET A 93 -8.32 3.96 8.62
N ARG A 94 -8.99 4.90 9.29
CA ARG A 94 -9.01 6.32 8.90
C ARG A 94 -7.64 6.98 9.08
N MET A 95 -6.96 6.73 10.19
CA MET A 95 -5.61 7.22 10.46
C MET A 95 -4.61 6.72 9.40
N LEU A 96 -4.68 5.43 9.05
CA LEU A 96 -3.82 4.86 8.00
C LEU A 96 -4.12 5.49 6.64
N LYS A 97 -5.39 5.56 6.21
CA LYS A 97 -5.79 6.16 4.93
C LYS A 97 -5.36 7.62 4.78
N MET A 98 -5.40 8.40 5.86
CA MET A 98 -4.96 9.80 5.88
C MET A 98 -3.46 9.94 5.57
N LEU A 99 -2.63 9.00 6.01
CA LEU A 99 -1.17 9.06 5.83
C LEU A 99 -0.69 8.57 4.46
N ILE A 100 -1.53 7.84 3.72
CA ILE A 100 -1.14 7.26 2.41
C ILE A 100 -0.80 8.36 1.40
N LEU A 101 -1.67 9.37 1.25
CA LEU A 101 -1.50 10.44 0.26
C LEU A 101 -0.17 11.21 0.46
N PRO A 102 0.09 11.83 1.63
CA PRO A 102 1.34 12.59 1.82
C PRO A 102 2.59 11.70 1.76
N LEU A 103 2.48 10.43 2.18
CA LEU A 103 3.58 9.47 2.07
C LEU A 103 3.91 9.16 0.60
N ILE A 104 2.92 8.80 -0.22
CA ILE A 104 3.13 8.48 -1.64
C ILE A 104 3.72 9.69 -2.37
N THR A 105 3.15 10.88 -2.17
CA THR A 105 3.62 12.09 -2.83
C THR A 105 5.07 12.42 -2.45
N SER A 106 5.38 12.46 -1.16
CA SER A 106 6.74 12.82 -0.71
C SER A 106 7.79 11.75 -1.04
N SER A 107 7.47 10.47 -0.88
CA SER A 107 8.40 9.36 -1.15
C SER A 107 8.69 9.18 -2.63
N LEU A 108 7.69 9.26 -3.51
CA LEU A 108 7.91 9.11 -4.96
C LEU A 108 8.68 10.29 -5.55
N ILE A 109 8.32 11.52 -5.17
CA ILE A 109 9.00 12.72 -5.66
C ILE A 109 10.48 12.67 -5.25
N THR A 110 10.76 12.40 -3.97
CA THR A 110 12.13 12.28 -3.46
C THR A 110 12.89 11.13 -4.12
N GLY A 111 12.25 9.96 -4.25
CA GLY A 111 12.88 8.77 -4.81
C GLY A 111 13.29 8.92 -6.27
N LEU A 112 12.51 9.65 -7.07
CA LEU A 112 12.80 9.86 -8.50
C LEU A 112 13.67 11.07 -8.77
N ALA A 113 13.62 12.10 -7.92
CA ALA A 113 14.44 13.30 -8.07
C ALA A 113 15.94 13.03 -7.82
N VAL A 114 16.27 12.02 -7.00
CA VAL A 114 17.67 11.63 -6.72
C VAL A 114 18.28 10.79 -7.85
N LEU A 115 17.47 10.25 -8.77
CA LEU A 115 17.96 9.40 -9.84
C LEU A 115 18.46 10.22 -11.03
N ASP A 116 19.74 10.06 -11.38
CA ASP A 116 20.31 10.68 -12.58
C ASP A 116 19.65 10.12 -13.85
N PRO A 117 18.93 10.92 -14.66
CA PRO A 117 18.18 10.40 -15.81
C PRO A 117 19.08 9.75 -16.88
N LYS A 118 20.32 10.23 -17.02
CA LYS A 118 21.27 9.79 -18.06
C LYS A 118 21.94 8.46 -17.73
N SER A 119 22.34 8.27 -16.47
CA SER A 119 23.02 7.04 -16.00
C SER A 119 22.02 5.98 -15.55
N SER A 120 20.94 6.41 -14.90
CA SER A 120 19.92 5.53 -14.32
C SER A 120 18.84 5.11 -15.31
N GLY A 121 18.69 5.80 -16.45
CA GLY A 121 17.64 5.48 -17.42
C GLY A 121 17.71 4.07 -18.00
N LYS A 122 18.92 3.60 -18.36
CA LYS A 122 19.12 2.22 -18.89
C LYS A 122 18.96 1.17 -17.80
N LEU A 123 19.55 1.38 -16.62
CA LEU A 123 19.40 0.46 -15.50
C LEU A 123 17.93 0.38 -15.05
N GLY A 124 17.26 1.53 -15.02
CA GLY A 124 15.84 1.68 -14.66
C GLY A 124 14.92 1.00 -15.66
N ILE A 125 15.16 1.10 -16.97
CA ILE A 125 14.31 0.41 -17.96
C ILE A 125 14.47 -1.11 -17.90
N TYR A 126 15.69 -1.63 -17.65
CA TYR A 126 15.88 -3.07 -17.43
C TYR A 126 15.19 -3.55 -16.16
N ALA A 127 15.27 -2.77 -15.07
CA ALA A 127 14.55 -3.07 -13.84
C ALA A 127 13.02 -3.03 -14.06
N LEU A 128 12.52 -2.04 -14.80
CA LEU A 128 11.09 -1.92 -15.13
C LEU A 128 10.59 -3.11 -15.94
N ILE A 129 11.32 -3.50 -17.00
CA ILE A 129 10.99 -4.68 -17.81
C ILE A 129 11.02 -5.94 -16.95
N TYR A 130 12.05 -6.10 -16.11
CA TYR A 130 12.15 -7.23 -15.18
C TYR A 130 10.95 -7.30 -14.22
N TYR A 131 10.58 -6.19 -13.59
CA TYR A 131 9.42 -6.13 -12.70
C TYR A 131 8.10 -6.38 -13.43
N PHE A 132 7.94 -5.86 -14.63
CA PHE A 132 6.74 -6.08 -15.43
C PHE A 132 6.58 -7.55 -15.84
N CYS A 133 7.64 -8.16 -16.38
CA CYS A 133 7.64 -9.57 -16.78
C CYS A 133 7.42 -10.50 -15.57
N THR A 134 8.10 -10.26 -14.45
CA THR A 134 7.92 -11.07 -13.23
C THR A 134 6.52 -10.91 -12.64
N THR A 135 5.92 -9.71 -12.68
CA THR A 135 4.54 -9.47 -12.21
C THR A 135 3.52 -10.18 -13.10
N ILE A 136 3.68 -10.16 -14.43
CA ILE A 136 2.80 -10.90 -15.35
C ILE A 136 2.90 -12.42 -15.10
N LEU A 137 4.11 -12.96 -14.98
CA LEU A 137 4.32 -14.38 -14.68
C LEU A 137 3.71 -14.75 -13.32
N ALA A 138 3.87 -13.89 -12.32
CA ALA A 138 3.30 -14.11 -11.00
C ALA A 138 1.76 -14.07 -11.00
N ALA A 139 1.17 -13.07 -11.69
CA ALA A 139 -0.28 -12.90 -11.81
C ALA A 139 -0.92 -14.05 -12.58
N THR A 140 -0.32 -14.47 -13.70
CA THR A 140 -0.81 -15.61 -14.50
C THR A 140 -0.80 -16.91 -13.71
N LEU A 141 0.30 -17.23 -13.01
CA LEU A 141 0.36 -18.38 -12.10
C LEU A 141 -0.70 -18.30 -10.98
N GLY A 142 -0.88 -17.13 -10.38
CA GLY A 142 -1.89 -16.90 -9.34
C GLY A 142 -3.32 -17.11 -9.86
N ILE A 143 -3.65 -16.57 -11.04
CA ILE A 143 -4.97 -16.73 -11.66
C ILE A 143 -5.24 -18.20 -11.99
N ILE A 144 -4.26 -18.91 -12.59
CA ILE A 144 -4.39 -20.34 -12.91
C ILE A 144 -4.65 -21.16 -11.64
N LEU A 145 -3.88 -20.93 -10.58
CA LEU A 145 -4.01 -21.70 -9.34
C LEU A 145 -5.35 -21.41 -8.63
N VAL A 146 -5.79 -20.15 -8.60
CA VAL A 146 -7.09 -19.77 -8.03
C VAL A 146 -8.25 -20.37 -8.83
N GLN A 147 -8.19 -20.41 -10.17
CA GLN A 147 -9.22 -21.03 -11.01
C GLN A 147 -9.26 -22.55 -10.90
N LEU A 148 -8.15 -23.18 -10.49
CA LEU A 148 -8.08 -24.63 -10.26
C LEU A 148 -8.59 -25.02 -8.87
N ILE A 149 -8.21 -24.27 -7.83
CA ILE A 149 -8.60 -24.56 -6.44
C ILE A 149 -10.01 -24.02 -6.11
N ARG A 150 -10.47 -22.97 -6.82
CA ARG A 150 -11.78 -22.31 -6.65
C ARG A 150 -12.13 -22.06 -5.18
N PRO A 151 -11.28 -21.31 -4.44
CA PRO A 151 -11.56 -21.04 -3.03
C PRO A 151 -12.87 -20.25 -2.91
N GLY A 152 -13.80 -20.76 -2.08
CA GLY A 152 -15.05 -20.07 -1.76
C GLY A 152 -16.26 -20.37 -2.67
N GLU A 153 -16.13 -21.20 -3.70
CA GLU A 153 -17.26 -21.57 -4.60
C GLU A 153 -18.20 -22.63 -3.97
N ARG A 154 -17.76 -23.34 -2.92
CA ARG A 154 -18.49 -24.43 -2.25
C ARG A 154 -19.49 -23.99 -1.16
N GLY A 155 -19.98 -22.75 -1.18
CA GLY A 155 -21.02 -22.27 -0.26
C GLY A 155 -21.80 -21.07 -0.82
N ASN A 156 -23.01 -20.81 -0.31
CA ASN A 156 -23.84 -19.64 -0.63
C ASN A 156 -23.20 -18.33 -0.14
N ASN A 157 -22.01 -18.00 -0.65
CA ASN A 157 -21.16 -16.91 -0.19
C ASN A 157 -21.39 -15.61 -0.99
N ALA A 158 -22.47 -15.53 -1.76
CA ALA A 158 -22.83 -14.35 -2.55
C ALA A 158 -23.09 -13.12 -1.64
N GLN A 159 -23.67 -13.32 -0.45
CA GLN A 159 -23.85 -12.28 0.57
C GLN A 159 -22.51 -11.84 1.18
N VAL A 160 -21.64 -12.78 1.55
CA VAL A 160 -20.33 -12.54 2.16
C VAL A 160 -19.41 -11.69 1.26
N ARG A 161 -19.50 -11.85 -0.06
CA ARG A 161 -18.74 -11.04 -1.04
C ARG A 161 -19.15 -9.56 -1.05
N SER A 162 -20.41 -9.26 -0.77
CA SER A 162 -20.97 -7.91 -0.75
C SER A 162 -20.71 -7.17 0.56
N GLU A 163 -20.46 -7.92 1.65
CA GLU A 163 -20.39 -7.38 3.02
C GLU A 163 -18.95 -7.10 3.48
N LEU A 164 -17.96 -7.86 2.97
CA LEU A 164 -16.53 -7.62 3.20
C LEU A 164 -15.94 -6.52 2.30
N LEU A 165 -16.52 -6.32 1.11
CA LEU A 165 -16.15 -5.30 0.14
C LEU A 165 -17.33 -4.34 0.08
N GLY A 166 -17.34 -3.36 0.99
CA GLY A 166 -18.49 -2.47 1.21
C GLY A 166 -19.15 -1.99 -0.09
N ASP A 167 -20.48 -2.04 -0.10
CA ASP A 167 -21.46 -1.60 -1.10
C ASP A 167 -20.87 -0.91 -2.35
N GLU A 168 -20.14 -1.68 -3.17
CA GLU A 168 -19.82 -1.24 -4.53
C GLU A 168 -21.14 -1.32 -5.31
N PRO A 169 -21.58 -0.21 -5.93
CA PRO A 169 -22.86 -0.14 -6.61
C PRO A 169 -22.93 -1.30 -7.60
N LYS A 170 -24.03 -2.06 -7.56
CA LYS A 170 -24.33 -3.18 -8.47
C LYS A 170 -23.78 -2.84 -9.85
N ALA A 171 -22.76 -3.59 -10.25
CA ALA A 171 -22.08 -3.38 -11.51
C ALA A 171 -23.12 -3.48 -12.64
N ASP A 172 -23.59 -2.33 -13.13
CA ASP A 172 -23.97 -2.20 -14.53
C ASP A 172 -22.85 -2.85 -15.33
N GLN A 173 -23.18 -3.62 -16.37
CA GLN A 173 -22.24 -4.47 -17.11
C GLN A 173 -21.03 -3.68 -17.63
N ILE A 174 -20.01 -3.49 -16.79
CA ILE A 174 -18.76 -2.81 -17.14
C ILE A 174 -18.04 -3.77 -18.08
N THR A 175 -17.86 -3.35 -19.32
CA THR A 175 -17.06 -4.14 -20.25
C THR A 175 -15.59 -3.96 -19.88
N THR A 176 -14.77 -5.00 -20.07
CA THR A 176 -13.32 -4.94 -19.82
C THR A 176 -12.64 -3.75 -20.51
N LEU A 177 -13.14 -3.35 -21.70
CA LEU A 177 -12.67 -2.15 -22.40
C LEU A 177 -12.95 -0.85 -21.64
N ASP A 178 -14.10 -0.73 -20.99
CA ASP A 178 -14.42 0.47 -20.21
C ASP A 178 -13.48 0.58 -19.02
N ALA A 179 -13.17 -0.54 -18.35
CA ALA A 179 -12.21 -0.58 -17.25
C ALA A 179 -10.79 -0.19 -17.68
N ILE A 180 -10.35 -0.65 -18.87
CA ILE A 180 -9.04 -0.24 -19.43
C ILE A 180 -9.04 1.25 -19.73
N PHE A 181 -10.11 1.79 -20.35
CA PHE A 181 -10.18 3.22 -20.61
C PHE A 181 -10.27 4.06 -19.34
N ASP A 182 -10.95 3.59 -18.31
CA ASP A 182 -10.97 4.23 -17.00
C ASP A 182 -9.59 4.22 -16.35
N LEU A 183 -8.79 3.16 -16.52
CA LEU A 183 -7.40 3.15 -16.08
C LEU A 183 -6.59 4.27 -16.74
N PHE A 184 -6.70 4.42 -18.06
CA PHE A 184 -6.00 5.49 -18.78
C PHE A 184 -6.47 6.90 -18.38
N ARG A 185 -7.79 7.10 -18.21
CA ARG A 185 -8.35 8.38 -17.75
C ARG A 185 -7.86 8.71 -16.33
N ASN A 186 -7.83 7.73 -15.44
CA ASN A 186 -7.34 7.94 -14.08
C ASN A 186 -5.82 8.15 -14.02
N MET A 187 -5.05 7.63 -14.98
CA MET A 187 -3.61 7.89 -15.08
C MET A 187 -3.28 9.36 -15.37
N PHE A 188 -4.11 10.03 -16.18
CA PHE A 188 -3.99 11.45 -16.48
C PHE A 188 -5.15 12.24 -15.87
N ALA A 189 -5.11 12.41 -14.54
CA ALA A 189 -6.14 13.16 -13.83
C ALA A 189 -6.22 14.61 -14.32
N GLU A 190 -7.45 15.10 -14.53
CA GLU A 190 -7.73 16.49 -14.95
C GLU A 190 -7.29 17.51 -13.88
N ASN A 191 -7.36 17.12 -12.60
CA ASN A 191 -6.98 17.95 -11.46
C ASN A 191 -6.38 17.08 -10.34
N ILE A 192 -5.23 17.48 -9.80
CA ILE A 192 -4.49 16.74 -8.76
C ILE A 192 -5.21 16.79 -7.41
N LEU A 193 -5.81 17.93 -7.06
CA LEU A 193 -6.59 18.08 -5.84
C LEU A 193 -7.86 17.25 -5.90
N GLN A 194 -8.54 17.23 -7.05
CA GLN A 194 -9.69 16.35 -7.25
C GLN A 194 -9.28 14.89 -7.20
N ALA A 195 -8.14 14.51 -7.79
CA ALA A 195 -7.59 13.15 -7.73
C ALA A 195 -7.29 12.68 -6.30
N ALA A 196 -7.08 13.59 -5.34
CA ALA A 196 -6.92 13.23 -3.94
C ALA A 196 -8.22 12.73 -3.29
N ILE A 197 -9.38 13.14 -3.83
CA ILE A 197 -10.71 12.95 -3.22
C ILE A 197 -11.59 12.01 -4.06
N GLU A 198 -11.47 12.06 -5.38
CA GLU A 198 -12.35 11.39 -6.34
C GLU A 198 -11.58 10.67 -7.45
N GLN A 199 -12.23 9.66 -8.02
CA GLN A 199 -11.75 8.88 -9.16
C GLN A 199 -12.83 8.82 -10.25
N VAL A 200 -12.41 8.69 -11.50
CA VAL A 200 -13.32 8.62 -12.65
C VAL A 200 -13.73 7.16 -12.86
N LYS A 201 -15.05 6.89 -12.91
CA LYS A 201 -15.61 5.60 -13.36
C LYS A 201 -16.59 5.86 -14.52
N THR A 202 -16.54 5.02 -15.54
CA THR A 202 -17.51 5.03 -16.64
C THR A 202 -18.72 4.18 -16.28
N THR A 203 -19.90 4.79 -16.32
CA THR A 203 -21.18 4.09 -16.19
C THR A 203 -21.87 4.03 -17.54
N ARG A 204 -22.46 2.87 -17.86
CA ARG A 204 -23.26 2.69 -19.07
C ARG A 204 -24.73 2.92 -18.74
N GLY A 205 -25.28 4.03 -19.22
CA GLY A 205 -26.72 4.26 -19.19
C GLY A 205 -27.35 3.87 -20.52
N THR A 206 -28.59 3.37 -20.48
CA THR A 206 -29.41 3.23 -21.69
C THR A 206 -30.31 4.45 -21.79
N GLU A 207 -30.10 5.28 -22.81
CA GLU A 207 -30.99 6.39 -23.13
C GLU A 207 -31.88 5.95 -24.30
N ILE A 208 -33.21 6.03 -24.12
CA ILE A 208 -34.15 5.71 -25.19
C ILE A 208 -34.24 6.95 -26.08
N VAL A 209 -33.77 6.84 -27.32
CA VAL A 209 -33.87 7.92 -28.30
C VAL A 209 -34.99 7.57 -29.28
N ASN A 210 -35.98 8.45 -29.39
CA ASN A 210 -37.07 8.29 -30.36
C ASN A 210 -36.56 8.71 -31.75
N LEU A 211 -36.29 7.73 -32.61
CA LEU A 211 -35.97 7.94 -34.02
C LEU A 211 -37.20 7.54 -34.84
N ASN A 212 -37.83 8.50 -35.52
CA ASN A 212 -39.01 8.30 -36.38
C ASN A 212 -40.15 7.49 -35.73
N GLY A 213 -40.48 7.76 -34.46
CA GLY A 213 -41.55 7.06 -33.74
C GLY A 213 -41.18 5.67 -33.20
N THR A 214 -39.99 5.16 -33.52
CA THR A 214 -39.42 3.96 -32.88
C THR A 214 -38.46 4.34 -31.76
N ALA A 215 -38.75 3.84 -30.55
CA ALA A 215 -37.88 3.93 -29.39
C ALA A 215 -36.67 3.02 -29.58
N VAL A 216 -35.50 3.59 -29.91
CA VAL A 216 -34.26 2.82 -30.05
C VAL A 216 -33.42 3.02 -28.80
N PRO A 217 -33.03 1.94 -28.09
CA PRO A 217 -32.11 2.05 -26.97
C PRO A 217 -30.73 2.44 -27.49
N LYS A 218 -30.25 3.63 -27.11
CA LYS A 218 -28.89 4.09 -27.39
C LYS A 218 -28.06 4.00 -26.11
N VAL A 219 -26.95 3.26 -26.18
CA VAL A 219 -25.99 3.19 -25.08
C VAL A 219 -25.31 4.55 -24.95
N LYS A 220 -25.44 5.19 -23.79
CA LYS A 220 -24.76 6.43 -23.43
C LYS A 220 -23.65 6.12 -22.44
N PHE A 221 -22.44 6.49 -22.82
CA PHE A 221 -21.29 6.45 -21.93
C PHE A 221 -21.26 7.74 -21.13
N THR A 222 -21.42 7.66 -19.81
CA THR A 222 -21.27 8.80 -18.91
C THR A 222 -20.12 8.55 -17.95
N THR A 223 -19.18 9.50 -17.89
CA THR A 223 -18.14 9.51 -16.87
C THR A 223 -18.72 10.14 -15.60
N ARG A 224 -18.55 9.46 -14.46
CA ARG A 224 -18.89 9.99 -13.14
C ARG A 224 -17.65 10.02 -12.26
N TYR A 225 -17.58 11.08 -11.45
CA TYR A 225 -16.67 11.15 -10.33
C TYR A 225 -17.26 10.35 -9.17
N VAL A 226 -16.49 9.40 -8.66
CA VAL A 226 -16.83 8.56 -7.52
C VAL A 226 -15.87 8.89 -6.39
N ALA A 227 -16.39 9.02 -5.17
CA ALA A 227 -15.56 9.27 -4.00
C ALA A 227 -14.52 8.16 -3.82
N GLY A 228 -13.28 8.56 -3.57
CA GLY A 228 -12.13 7.68 -3.46
C GLY A 228 -10.90 8.29 -4.12
N THR A 229 -9.75 8.18 -3.46
CA THR A 229 -8.49 8.73 -3.96
C THR A 229 -8.04 8.01 -5.24
N ASN A 230 -7.85 8.77 -6.32
CA ASN A 230 -7.22 8.30 -7.55
C ASN A 230 -5.69 8.19 -7.37
N PHE A 231 -5.25 7.09 -6.75
CA PHE A 231 -3.83 6.81 -6.54
C PHE A 231 -3.03 6.75 -7.85
N LEU A 232 -3.63 6.25 -8.94
CA LEU A 232 -2.93 6.09 -10.21
C LEU A 232 -2.52 7.44 -10.81
N GLY A 233 -3.43 8.42 -10.81
CA GLY A 233 -3.15 9.77 -11.29
C GLY A 233 -2.14 10.50 -10.41
N LEU A 234 -2.26 10.36 -9.09
CA LEU A 234 -1.32 10.94 -8.14
C LEU A 234 0.09 10.37 -8.30
N ILE A 235 0.23 9.05 -8.43
CA ILE A 235 1.52 8.39 -8.68
C ILE A 235 2.11 8.90 -10.00
N THR A 236 1.32 8.94 -11.07
CA THR A 236 1.78 9.41 -12.40
C THR A 236 2.28 10.84 -12.35
N PHE A 237 1.53 11.74 -11.71
CA PHE A 237 1.93 13.13 -11.51
C PHE A 237 3.21 13.23 -10.65
N CYS A 238 3.27 12.54 -9.51
CA CYS A 238 4.44 12.56 -8.61
C CYS A 238 5.70 12.04 -9.31
N CYS A 239 5.55 11.04 -10.18
CA CYS A 239 6.64 10.52 -10.98
C CYS A 239 7.17 11.55 -11.97
N ALA A 240 6.28 12.17 -12.76
CA ALA A 240 6.68 13.22 -13.70
C ALA A 240 7.31 14.42 -12.98
N PHE A 241 6.75 14.81 -11.84
CA PHE A 241 7.22 15.93 -11.03
C PHE A 241 8.58 15.64 -10.37
N GLY A 242 8.79 14.45 -9.82
CA GLY A 242 10.08 14.02 -9.27
C GLY A 242 11.18 13.99 -10.34
N ILE A 243 10.89 13.44 -11.52
CA ILE A 243 11.84 13.46 -12.65
C ILE A 243 12.16 14.89 -13.08
N ALA A 244 11.15 15.76 -13.15
CA ALA A 244 11.35 17.17 -13.51
C ALA A 244 12.30 17.87 -12.52
N ILE A 245 12.11 17.69 -11.21
CA ILE A 245 13.03 18.22 -10.17
C ILE A 245 14.45 17.69 -10.39
N GLY A 246 14.60 16.38 -10.60
CA GLY A 246 15.90 15.76 -10.85
C GLY A 246 16.61 16.33 -12.07
N THR A 247 15.88 16.73 -13.12
CA THR A 247 16.47 17.37 -14.31
C THR A 247 16.90 18.83 -14.10
N MET A 248 16.39 19.51 -13.07
CA MET A 248 16.68 20.94 -12.81
C MET A 248 18.01 21.15 -12.08
N GLY A 249 18.67 20.08 -11.62
CA GLY A 249 19.93 20.14 -10.88
C GLY A 249 19.82 21.03 -9.63
N GLN A 250 20.75 21.97 -9.46
CA GLN A 250 20.81 22.85 -8.28
C GLN A 250 19.54 23.71 -8.08
N ARG A 251 18.81 24.05 -9.15
CA ARG A 251 17.56 24.84 -9.01
C ARG A 251 16.42 24.03 -8.40
N GLY A 252 16.46 22.71 -8.52
CA GLY A 252 15.46 21.80 -7.93
C GLY A 252 15.75 21.43 -6.47
N GLU A 253 16.95 21.72 -5.98
CA GLU A 253 17.42 21.28 -4.66
C GLU A 253 16.56 21.79 -3.49
N PRO A 254 16.10 23.07 -3.45
CA PRO A 254 15.20 23.52 -2.39
C PRO A 254 13.86 22.78 -2.36
N MET A 255 13.32 22.45 -3.54
CA MET A 255 12.06 21.70 -3.65
C MET A 255 12.26 20.24 -3.23
N LEU A 256 13.39 19.63 -3.60
CA LEU A 256 13.74 18.29 -3.15
C LEU A 256 13.86 18.22 -1.62
N HIS A 257 14.57 19.17 -1.00
CA HIS A 257 14.71 19.24 0.45
C HIS A 257 13.37 19.37 1.17
N PHE A 258 12.44 20.15 0.63
CA PHE A 258 11.07 20.22 1.16
C PHE A 258 10.40 18.83 1.20
N PHE A 259 10.45 18.07 0.11
CA PHE A 259 9.81 16.74 0.06
C PHE A 259 10.53 15.69 0.90
N VAL A 260 11.85 15.79 1.05
CA VAL A 260 12.63 14.94 1.98
C VAL A 260 12.17 15.16 3.42
N ILE A 261 12.10 16.43 3.86
CA ILE A 261 11.67 16.78 5.22
C ILE A 261 10.20 16.38 5.43
N LEU A 262 9.34 16.60 4.43
CA LEU A 262 7.94 16.17 4.49
C LEU A 262 7.83 14.64 4.69
N ASN A 263 8.60 13.85 3.95
CA ASN A 263 8.64 12.39 4.10
C ASN A 263 9.09 11.99 5.51
N GLU A 264 10.12 12.63 6.07
CA GLU A 264 10.57 12.37 7.44
C GLU A 264 9.49 12.69 8.50
N ILE A 265 8.77 13.81 8.34
CA ILE A 265 7.66 14.18 9.22
C ILE A 265 6.56 13.12 9.14
N VAL A 266 6.17 12.70 7.93
CA VAL A 266 5.15 11.68 7.72
C VAL A 266 5.59 10.36 8.36
N MET A 267 6.85 9.96 8.23
CA MET A 267 7.39 8.76 8.89
C MET A 267 7.29 8.82 10.42
N LYS A 268 7.47 10.00 11.04
CA LYS A 268 7.25 10.19 12.48
C LYS A 268 5.77 10.01 12.84
N LEU A 269 4.84 10.52 12.04
CA LEU A 269 3.40 10.31 12.24
C LEU A 269 3.03 8.83 12.11
N ILE A 270 3.59 8.11 11.13
CA ILE A 270 3.33 6.68 10.96
C ILE A 270 3.75 5.91 12.23
N LYS A 271 4.89 6.25 12.87
CA LYS A 271 5.30 5.59 14.13
C LYS A 271 4.26 5.75 15.25
N LEU A 272 3.60 6.90 15.34
CA LEU A 272 2.51 7.11 16.30
C LEU A 272 1.33 6.18 15.99
N VAL A 273 0.91 6.09 14.73
CA VAL A 273 -0.18 5.20 14.29
C VAL A 273 0.18 3.73 14.48
N MET A 274 1.44 3.35 14.25
CA MET A 274 1.93 2.00 14.49
C MET A 274 1.75 1.59 15.96
N TRP A 275 2.03 2.47 16.93
CA TRP A 275 1.81 2.16 18.35
C TRP A 275 0.33 2.01 18.73
N PHE A 276 -0.58 2.69 18.02
CA PHE A 276 -2.02 2.50 18.17
C PHE A 276 -2.53 1.20 17.51
N SER A 277 -1.80 0.69 16.51
CA SER A 277 -2.20 -0.46 15.68
C SER A 277 -2.57 -1.74 16.44
N PRO A 278 -1.83 -2.21 17.47
CA PRO A 278 -2.21 -3.43 18.20
C PRO A 278 -3.63 -3.38 18.77
N ILE A 279 -4.02 -2.23 19.32
CA ILE A 279 -5.34 -2.01 19.89
C ILE A 279 -6.38 -1.93 18.78
N GLY A 280 -6.12 -1.14 17.74
CA GLY A 280 -7.04 -1.00 16.61
C GLY A 280 -7.29 -2.33 15.88
N ILE A 281 -6.24 -3.13 15.65
CA ILE A 281 -6.35 -4.46 15.02
C ILE A 281 -7.17 -5.41 15.89
N MET A 282 -6.99 -5.41 17.20
CA MET A 282 -7.78 -6.25 18.12
C MET A 282 -9.28 -6.01 17.96
N PHE A 283 -9.70 -4.74 18.01
CA PHE A 283 -11.12 -4.37 17.86
C PHE A 283 -11.63 -4.53 16.43
N LEU A 284 -10.79 -4.27 15.42
CA LEU A 284 -11.14 -4.50 14.01
C LEU A 284 -11.45 -5.98 13.76
N VAL A 285 -10.60 -6.89 14.25
CA VAL A 285 -10.79 -8.34 14.10
C VAL A 285 -12.02 -8.80 14.88
N ALA A 286 -12.18 -8.35 16.13
CA ALA A 286 -13.34 -8.70 16.96
C ALA A 286 -14.66 -8.25 16.31
N GLY A 287 -14.74 -7.00 15.85
CA GLY A 287 -15.91 -6.45 15.16
C GLY A 287 -16.25 -7.20 13.89
N LYS A 288 -15.25 -7.48 13.03
CA LYS A 288 -15.46 -8.24 11.80
C LYS A 288 -15.99 -9.65 12.05
N ILE A 289 -15.52 -10.34 13.10
CA ILE A 289 -16.02 -11.67 13.47
C ILE A 289 -17.49 -11.64 13.90
N LEU A 290 -17.96 -10.56 14.50
CA LEU A 290 -19.36 -10.42 14.92
C LEU A 290 -20.31 -10.15 13.74
N GLU A 291 -19.86 -9.43 12.71
CA GLU A 291 -20.64 -9.14 11.51
C GLU A 291 -20.93 -10.41 10.66
N ILE A 292 -20.01 -11.37 10.64
CA ILE A 292 -20.12 -12.57 9.79
C ILE A 292 -21.14 -13.55 10.38
N GLU A 293 -22.18 -13.97 9.67
CA GLU A 293 -23.17 -14.95 10.17
C GLU A 293 -22.66 -16.41 10.22
N ASP A 294 -21.83 -16.83 9.27
CA ASP A 294 -21.33 -18.21 9.14
C ASP A 294 -19.78 -18.28 9.26
N LEU A 295 -19.27 -18.27 10.51
CA LEU A 295 -17.83 -18.23 10.78
C LEU A 295 -17.08 -19.45 10.21
N LEU A 296 -17.67 -20.65 10.28
CA LEU A 296 -17.01 -21.88 9.82
C LEU A 296 -16.82 -21.91 8.30
N LYS A 297 -17.85 -21.51 7.54
CA LYS A 297 -17.78 -21.44 6.07
C LYS A 297 -16.81 -20.36 5.61
N LEU A 298 -16.79 -19.21 6.31
CA LEU A 298 -15.82 -18.16 6.02
C LEU A 298 -14.40 -18.62 6.37
N ALA A 299 -14.19 -19.22 7.55
CA ALA A 299 -12.88 -19.73 7.95
C ALA A 299 -12.35 -20.78 6.98
N GLN A 300 -13.22 -21.67 6.48
CA GLN A 300 -12.85 -22.63 5.44
C GLN A 300 -12.50 -21.93 4.12
N SER A 301 -13.28 -20.93 3.71
CA SER A 301 -13.04 -20.19 2.46
C SER A 301 -11.75 -19.36 2.53
N LEU A 302 -11.52 -18.65 3.64
CA LEU A 302 -10.29 -17.92 3.94
C LEU A 302 -9.09 -18.86 4.08
N GLY A 303 -9.27 -20.02 4.70
CA GLY A 303 -8.24 -21.04 4.83
C GLY A 303 -7.80 -21.59 3.47
N MET A 304 -8.77 -21.92 2.60
CA MET A 304 -8.48 -22.35 1.22
C MET A 304 -7.82 -21.24 0.39
N TYR A 305 -8.26 -19.99 0.57
CA TYR A 305 -7.61 -18.84 -0.06
C TYR A 305 -6.17 -18.68 0.42
N ALA A 306 -5.93 -18.70 1.74
CA ALA A 306 -4.60 -18.59 2.32
C ALA A 306 -3.67 -19.70 1.82
N LEU A 307 -4.14 -20.95 1.79
CA LEU A 307 -3.38 -22.08 1.24
C LEU A 307 -3.04 -21.88 -0.24
N THR A 308 -3.98 -21.38 -1.04
CA THR A 308 -3.76 -21.09 -2.46
C THR A 308 -2.68 -20.01 -2.64
N VAL A 309 -2.74 -18.93 -1.85
CA VAL A 309 -1.74 -17.86 -1.91
C VAL A 309 -0.38 -18.35 -1.43
N THR A 310 -0.31 -19.10 -0.32
CA THR A 310 0.97 -19.62 0.19
C THR A 310 1.62 -20.62 -0.76
N THR A 311 0.82 -21.50 -1.39
CA THR A 311 1.33 -22.46 -2.38
C THR A 311 1.82 -21.74 -3.64
N THR A 312 1.11 -20.71 -4.10
CA THR A 312 1.56 -19.85 -5.21
C THR A 312 2.91 -19.19 -4.88
N ALA A 313 3.02 -18.58 -3.70
CA ALA A 313 4.25 -17.89 -3.28
C ALA A 313 5.43 -18.85 -3.10
N LEU A 314 5.19 -20.04 -2.54
CA LEU A 314 6.21 -21.07 -2.38
C LEU A 314 6.69 -21.62 -3.73
N ASP A 315 5.78 -21.87 -4.68
CA ASP A 315 6.15 -22.32 -6.02
C ASP A 315 7.03 -21.29 -6.75
N GLN A 316 6.65 -20.01 -6.67
CA GLN A 316 7.48 -18.92 -7.23
C GLN A 316 8.88 -18.88 -6.60
N ASN A 317 8.96 -18.99 -5.28
CA ASN A 317 10.25 -18.95 -4.57
C ASN A 317 11.14 -20.16 -4.92
N MET A 318 10.55 -21.36 -5.07
CA MET A 318 11.27 -22.55 -5.52
C MET A 318 11.79 -22.41 -6.96
N LYS A 319 10.98 -21.91 -7.89
CA LYS A 319 11.40 -21.66 -9.29
C LYS A 319 12.55 -20.64 -9.36
N LEU A 320 12.50 -19.58 -8.56
CA LEU A 320 13.58 -18.60 -8.48
C LEU A 320 14.88 -19.19 -7.91
N LYS A 321 14.81 -20.04 -6.88
CA LYS A 321 16.00 -20.74 -6.34
C LYS A 321 16.60 -21.72 -7.34
N LYS A 322 15.78 -22.40 -8.16
CA LYS A 322 16.25 -23.34 -9.18
C LYS A 322 16.97 -22.63 -10.33
N ASN A 323 16.54 -21.43 -10.72
CA ASN A 323 17.18 -20.63 -11.77
C ASN A 323 18.41 -19.82 -11.31
N ARG A 324 18.72 -19.80 -10.00
CA ARG A 324 19.94 -19.17 -9.43
C ARG A 324 21.14 -20.11 -9.35
N LYS A 325 20.94 -21.41 -9.57
CA LYS A 325 22.01 -22.43 -9.66
C LYS A 325 22.30 -22.71 -11.13
#